data_AF-A0A2T0K6N1-F1
#
_entry.id   AF-A0A2T0K6N1-F1
#
_cell.length_a   1.000
_cell.length_b   1.000
_cell.length_c   1.000
_cell.angle_alpha   90.00
_cell.angle_beta   90.00
_cell.angle_gamma   90.00
#
_symmetry.space_group_name_H-M   'P 1'
#
loop_
_entity.id
_entity.type
_entity.pdbx_description
1 polymer ?
#
loop_
_entity_poly.entity_id
_entity_poly.type
_entity_poly.pdbx_seq_one_letter_code
_entity_poly.pdbx_strand_id
1 'polypeptide(L)'
;MRFGVTGHRVLPPGIAEHAMDHWRRVLPTGAGLLGVSSLADGADQLFAAHVLASGGALEAVLPWPGYAGSLAAGDSRARFEDLVRAATTVITLPCDEPSDQGYLAAGQALVDRCDHLFAVWDGLPARGLGGTGDVVAYARSRGCPVTVLWVDGVRRD
;
A
#
# COMPACT_ATOMS: atom_id res chain seq x y z
N MET A 1 -6.05 15.97 2.46
CA MET A 1 -4.88 15.35 1.81
C MET A 1 -5.02 13.83 1.96
N ARG A 2 -4.76 13.07 0.90
CA ARG A 2 -4.80 11.61 0.87
C ARG A 2 -3.40 11.05 0.76
N PHE A 3 -3.07 10.09 1.60
CA PHE A 3 -1.77 9.44 1.64
C PHE A 3 -1.90 8.01 1.11
N GLY A 4 -1.19 7.72 0.02
CA GLY A 4 -1.11 6.39 -0.56
C GLY A 4 0.07 5.61 0.00
N VAL A 5 0.00 4.29 -0.05
CA VAL A 5 1.13 3.40 0.24
C VAL A 5 1.35 2.40 -0.89
N THR A 6 2.60 2.04 -1.11
CA THR A 6 3.00 0.85 -1.85
C THR A 6 4.28 0.28 -1.23
N GLY A 7 4.47 -1.03 -1.23
CA GLY A 7 5.70 -1.58 -0.65
C GLY A 7 5.87 -3.07 -0.82
N HIS A 8 6.95 -3.57 -0.23
CA HIS A 8 7.26 -4.99 -0.20
C HIS A 8 6.26 -5.79 0.65
N ARG A 9 5.95 -6.99 0.17
CA ARG A 9 5.05 -7.94 0.83
C ARG A 9 5.64 -8.59 2.08
N VAL A 10 6.96 -8.73 2.09
CA VAL A 10 7.74 -9.20 3.23
C VAL A 10 8.65 -8.06 3.63
N LEU A 11 8.51 -7.60 4.87
CA LEU A 11 9.30 -6.50 5.40
C LEU A 11 10.33 -7.03 6.40
N PRO A 12 11.62 -6.70 6.23
CA PRO A 12 12.59 -6.87 7.30
C PRO A 12 12.15 -6.09 8.55
N PRO A 13 12.35 -6.61 9.78
CA PRO A 13 11.87 -5.97 11.00
C PRO A 13 12.25 -4.48 11.13
N GLY A 14 13.51 -4.14 10.82
CA GLY A 14 13.98 -2.75 10.89
C GLY A 14 13.33 -1.80 9.87
N ILE A 15 12.82 -2.32 8.74
CA ILE A 15 12.09 -1.50 7.76
C ILE A 15 10.67 -1.21 8.23
N ALA A 16 9.99 -2.21 8.79
CA ALA A 16 8.63 -2.03 9.32
C ALA A 16 8.61 -0.99 10.46
N GLU A 17 9.57 -1.07 11.39
CA GLU A 17 9.74 -0.10 12.46
C GLU A 17 10.04 1.30 11.93
N HIS A 18 10.99 1.41 10.99
CA HIS A 18 11.33 2.68 10.36
C HIS A 18 10.12 3.35 9.69
N ALA A 19 9.32 2.58 8.94
CA ALA A 19 8.11 3.09 8.28
C ALA A 19 7.07 3.56 9.31
N MET A 20 6.81 2.76 10.34
CA MET A 20 5.88 3.13 11.42
C MET A 20 6.30 4.39 12.15
N ASP A 21 7.57 4.51 12.49
CA ASP A 21 8.12 5.69 13.16
C ASP A 21 8.07 6.93 12.28
N HIS A 22 8.26 6.78 10.96
CA HIS A 22 8.06 7.86 10.02
C HIS A 22 6.60 8.33 10.02
N TRP A 23 5.65 7.41 9.83
CA TRP A 23 4.23 7.75 9.76
C TRP A 23 3.71 8.41 11.04
N ARG A 24 4.10 7.92 12.23
CA ARG A 24 3.76 8.55 13.51
C ARG A 24 4.20 10.01 13.62
N ARG A 25 5.29 10.39 12.93
CA ARG A 25 5.82 11.76 12.97
C ARG A 25 5.16 12.69 11.95
N VAL A 26 4.82 12.17 10.77
CA VAL A 26 4.45 13.01 9.62
C VAL A 26 2.97 12.98 9.27
N LEU A 27 2.25 11.92 9.64
CA LEU A 27 0.83 11.80 9.35
C LEU A 27 0.00 12.54 10.40
N PRO A 28 -1.09 13.22 9.99
CA PRO A 28 -2.07 13.75 10.94
C PRO A 28 -2.82 12.60 11.64
N THR A 29 -3.58 12.92 12.68
CA THR A 29 -4.46 11.96 13.37
C THR A 29 -5.94 12.34 13.21
N GLY A 30 -6.83 11.40 13.54
CA GLY A 30 -8.28 11.58 13.47
C GLY A 30 -8.81 11.70 12.03
N ALA A 31 -10.00 12.29 11.90
CA ALA A 31 -10.72 12.37 10.63
C ALA A 31 -10.00 13.12 9.49
N GLY A 32 -8.93 13.85 9.80
CA GLY A 32 -8.07 14.50 8.79
C GLY A 32 -7.10 13.55 8.09
N LEU A 33 -6.89 12.34 8.61
CA LEU A 33 -6.03 11.32 8.02
C LEU A 33 -6.83 10.45 7.04
N LEU A 34 -6.51 10.56 5.75
CA LEU A 34 -7.12 9.75 4.70
C LEU A 34 -6.05 8.85 4.08
N GLY A 35 -6.14 7.54 4.30
CA GLY A 35 -5.23 6.55 3.75
C GLY A 35 -5.79 5.86 2.50
N VAL A 36 -4.95 5.58 1.51
CA VAL A 36 -5.30 4.79 0.32
C VAL A 36 -4.32 3.62 0.20
N SER A 37 -4.83 2.39 0.08
CA SER A 37 -4.00 1.17 0.06
C SER A 37 -4.63 0.09 -0.84
N SER A 38 -3.81 -0.75 -1.46
CA SER A 38 -4.28 -1.96 -2.15
C SER A 38 -4.35 -3.17 -1.22
N LEU A 39 -3.95 -3.01 0.05
CA LEU A 39 -4.02 -4.01 1.11
C LEU A 39 -3.27 -5.32 0.80
N ALA A 40 -2.25 -5.25 -0.05
CA ALA A 40 -1.30 -6.34 -0.24
C ALA A 40 -0.64 -6.73 1.10
N ASP A 41 -0.07 -7.93 1.17
CA ASP A 41 0.71 -8.34 2.34
C ASP A 41 1.80 -7.31 2.68
N GLY A 42 2.25 -7.27 3.94
CA GLY A 42 3.36 -6.41 4.35
C GLY A 42 3.02 -4.93 4.49
N ALA A 43 3.69 -4.07 3.72
CA ALA A 43 3.64 -2.61 3.88
C ALA A 43 2.23 -2.02 3.79
N ASP A 44 1.45 -2.49 2.83
CA ASP A 44 0.10 -1.99 2.56
C ASP A 44 -0.85 -2.22 3.74
N GLN A 45 -0.85 -3.43 4.31
CA GLN A 45 -1.64 -3.74 5.51
C GLN A 45 -1.11 -3.05 6.77
N LEU A 46 0.21 -2.89 6.90
CA LEU A 46 0.83 -2.20 8.04
C LEU A 46 0.39 -0.72 8.07
N PHE A 47 0.46 -0.04 6.93
CA PHE A 47 -0.01 1.33 6.79
C PHE A 47 -1.51 1.46 7.04
N ALA A 48 -2.33 0.58 6.45
CA ALA A 48 -3.78 0.61 6.62
C ALA A 48 -4.19 0.44 8.10
N ALA A 49 -3.53 -0.48 8.82
CA ALA A 49 -3.73 -0.64 10.26
C ALA A 49 -3.35 0.62 11.04
N HIS A 50 -2.23 1.27 10.69
CA HIS A 50 -1.81 2.52 11.31
C HIS A 50 -2.81 3.66 11.10
N VAL A 51 -3.34 3.79 9.88
CA VAL A 51 -4.34 4.81 9.53
C VAL A 51 -5.59 4.66 10.41
N LEU A 52 -6.14 3.45 10.49
CA LEU A 52 -7.33 3.16 11.29
C LEU A 52 -7.06 3.35 12.78
N ALA A 53 -5.93 2.85 13.29
CA ALA A 53 -5.54 3.01 14.69
C ALA A 53 -5.35 4.47 15.10
N SER A 54 -5.01 5.35 14.14
CA SER A 54 -4.86 6.79 14.36
C SER A 54 -6.19 7.55 14.24
N GLY A 55 -7.32 6.85 14.06
CA GLY A 55 -8.65 7.44 13.89
C GLY A 55 -8.91 8.01 12.49
N GLY A 56 -8.09 7.64 11.50
CA GLY A 56 -8.24 8.04 10.10
C GLY A 56 -9.27 7.20 9.34
N ALA A 57 -9.60 7.64 8.13
CA ALA A 57 -10.42 6.90 7.19
C ALA A 57 -9.54 6.20 6.15
N LEU A 58 -9.86 4.93 5.88
CA LEU A 58 -9.16 4.09 4.92
C LEU A 58 -10.00 3.92 3.66
N GLU A 59 -9.33 4.01 2.53
CA GLU A 59 -9.85 3.62 1.24
C GLU A 59 -9.04 2.47 0.63
N ALA A 60 -9.73 1.39 0.30
CA ALA A 60 -9.14 0.20 -0.28
C ALA A 60 -9.33 0.19 -1.80
N VAL A 61 -8.24 0.02 -2.56
CA VAL A 61 -8.25 -0.13 -4.03
C VAL A 61 -7.81 -1.53 -4.40
N LEU A 62 -8.77 -2.41 -4.66
CA LEU A 62 -8.56 -3.84 -4.88
C LEU A 62 -8.40 -4.15 -6.38
N PRO A 63 -7.39 -4.96 -6.75
CA PRO A 63 -7.11 -5.32 -8.15
C PRO A 63 -8.24 -6.04 -8.89
N TRP A 64 -8.96 -6.94 -8.24
CA TRP A 64 -10.04 -7.73 -8.84
C TRP A 64 -10.99 -8.31 -7.78
N PRO A 65 -12.20 -8.76 -8.16
CA PRO A 65 -13.10 -9.49 -7.26
C PRO A 65 -12.48 -10.80 -6.76
N GLY A 66 -12.44 -10.99 -5.43
CA GLY A 66 -11.81 -12.18 -4.85
C GLY A 66 -10.29 -12.05 -4.66
N TYR A 67 -9.74 -10.84 -4.73
CA TYR A 67 -8.32 -10.54 -4.49
C TYR A 67 -7.73 -11.21 -3.23
N ALA A 68 -8.53 -11.34 -2.16
CA ALA A 68 -8.13 -12.01 -0.92
C ALA A 68 -7.55 -13.43 -1.12
N GLY A 69 -7.94 -14.14 -2.18
CA GLY A 69 -7.42 -15.46 -2.52
C GLY A 69 -5.96 -15.46 -2.98
N SER A 70 -5.41 -14.31 -3.34
CA SER A 70 -4.01 -14.15 -3.77
C SER A 70 -3.04 -13.74 -2.66
N LEU A 71 -3.57 -13.45 -1.46
CA LEU A 71 -2.79 -13.07 -0.29
C LEU A 71 -2.27 -14.29 0.46
N ALA A 72 -1.27 -14.10 1.31
CA ALA A 72 -0.80 -15.17 2.19
C ALA A 72 -1.94 -15.68 3.08
N ALA A 73 -2.07 -17.01 3.19
CA ALA A 73 -3.08 -17.64 4.02
C ALA A 73 -2.87 -17.35 5.52
N GLY A 74 -3.90 -17.60 6.33
CA GLY A 74 -3.86 -17.39 7.78
C GLY A 74 -4.01 -15.92 8.15
N ASP A 75 -3.12 -15.43 9.01
CA ASP A 75 -3.25 -14.13 9.68
C ASP A 75 -3.29 -12.94 8.71
N SER A 76 -2.59 -13.02 7.57
CA SER A 76 -2.61 -11.92 6.58
C SER A 76 -3.97 -11.78 5.92
N ARG A 77 -4.59 -12.89 5.49
CA ARG A 77 -5.93 -12.85 4.90
C ARG A 77 -6.99 -12.40 5.90
N ALA A 78 -6.91 -12.86 7.15
CA ALA A 78 -7.81 -12.41 8.22
C ALA A 78 -7.69 -10.88 8.43
N ARG A 79 -6.46 -10.37 8.51
CA ARG A 79 -6.20 -8.93 8.62
C ARG A 79 -6.72 -8.16 7.41
N PHE A 80 -6.52 -8.67 6.20
CA PHE A 80 -7.09 -8.07 4.99
C PHE A 80 -8.62 -7.92 5.10
N GLU A 81 -9.32 -8.99 5.49
CA GLU A 81 -10.78 -8.97 5.63
C GLU A 81 -11.24 -7.97 6.69
N ASP A 82 -10.53 -7.87 7.82
CA ASP A 82 -10.79 -6.86 8.85
C ASP A 82 -10.59 -5.43 8.32
N LEU A 83 -9.49 -5.19 7.60
CA LEU A 83 -9.18 -3.89 7.02
C LEU A 83 -10.19 -3.48 5.95
N VAL A 84 -10.64 -4.41 5.11
CA VAL A 84 -11.70 -4.16 4.11
C VAL A 84 -13.02 -3.82 4.80
N ARG A 85 -13.39 -4.53 5.88
CA ARG A 85 -14.60 -4.20 6.65
C ARG A 85 -14.53 -2.83 7.32
N ALA A 86 -13.35 -2.42 7.77
CA ALA A 86 -13.14 -1.12 8.42
C ALA A 86 -12.96 0.03 7.42
N ALA A 87 -12.67 -0.25 6.15
CA ALA A 87 -12.51 0.76 5.13
C ALA A 87 -13.81 1.54 4.88
N THR A 88 -13.71 2.87 4.81
CA THR A 88 -14.84 3.75 4.51
C THR A 88 -15.23 3.66 3.03
N THR A 89 -14.29 3.27 2.16
CA THR A 89 -14.54 3.07 0.74
C THR A 89 -13.74 1.89 0.24
N VAL A 90 -14.38 1.04 -0.56
CA VAL A 90 -13.75 -0.11 -1.21
C VAL A 90 -14.05 -0.01 -2.70
N ILE A 91 -13.00 0.15 -3.50
CA ILE A 91 -13.06 0.16 -4.96
C ILE A 91 -12.42 -1.13 -5.44
N THR A 92 -13.18 -1.92 -6.19
CA THR A 92 -12.66 -3.13 -6.84
C THR A 92 -12.64 -2.89 -8.34
N LEU A 93 -11.47 -3.03 -8.97
CA LEU A 93 -11.35 -2.87 -10.41
C LEU A 93 -11.99 -4.04 -11.16
N PRO A 94 -12.53 -3.81 -12.38
CA PRO A 94 -13.20 -4.83 -13.18
C PRO A 94 -12.19 -5.68 -13.95
N CYS A 95 -11.24 -6.30 -13.24
CA CYS A 95 -10.32 -7.28 -13.80
C CYS A 95 -10.85 -8.68 -13.49
N ASP A 96 -11.03 -9.51 -14.52
CA ASP A 96 -11.71 -10.80 -14.39
C ASP A 96 -10.83 -11.88 -13.74
N GLU A 97 -9.50 -11.76 -13.85
CA GLU A 97 -8.55 -12.78 -13.38
C GLU A 97 -7.28 -12.17 -12.76
N PRO A 98 -6.66 -12.86 -11.78
CA PRO A 98 -5.35 -12.48 -11.24
C PRO A 98 -4.30 -12.30 -12.33
N SER A 99 -3.77 -11.08 -12.47
CA SER A 99 -2.76 -10.76 -13.47
C SER A 99 -1.82 -9.65 -13.00
N ASP A 100 -0.62 -9.64 -13.54
CA ASP A 100 0.35 -8.56 -13.34
C ASP A 100 -0.21 -7.20 -13.81
N GLN A 101 -0.99 -7.20 -14.90
CA GLN A 101 -1.72 -6.02 -15.36
C GLN A 101 -2.76 -5.55 -14.34
N GLY A 102 -3.47 -6.47 -13.67
CA GLY A 102 -4.41 -6.15 -12.60
C GLY A 102 -3.73 -5.47 -11.42
N TYR A 103 -2.55 -5.98 -11.02
CA TYR A 103 -1.74 -5.34 -9.97
C TYR A 103 -1.28 -3.93 -10.38
N LEU A 104 -0.77 -3.78 -11.60
CA LEU A 104 -0.37 -2.48 -12.11
C LEU A 104 -1.54 -1.50 -12.14
N ALA A 105 -2.69 -1.92 -12.66
CA ALA A 105 -3.89 -1.09 -12.75
C ALA A 105 -4.36 -0.64 -11.36
N ALA A 106 -4.32 -1.52 -10.36
CA ALA A 106 -4.63 -1.16 -8.97
C ALA A 106 -3.65 -0.14 -8.41
N GLY A 107 -2.35 -0.34 -8.63
CA GLY A 107 -1.31 0.61 -8.21
C GLY A 107 -1.47 1.98 -8.88
N GLN A 108 -1.81 2.02 -10.17
CA GLN A 108 -2.08 3.26 -10.89
C GLN A 108 -3.34 3.96 -10.35
N ALA A 109 -4.43 3.20 -10.16
CA ALA A 109 -5.67 3.71 -9.59
C ALA A 109 -5.48 4.22 -8.15
N LEU A 110 -4.61 3.60 -7.35
CA LEU A 110 -4.23 4.10 -6.03
C LEU A 110 -3.51 5.44 -6.13
N VAL A 111 -2.50 5.53 -7.01
CA VAL A 111 -1.70 6.75 -7.21
C VAL A 111 -2.58 7.92 -7.65
N ASP A 112 -3.48 7.70 -8.61
CA ASP A 112 -4.37 8.74 -9.13
C ASP A 112 -5.36 9.28 -8.08
N ARG A 113 -5.39 8.67 -6.88
CA ARG A 113 -6.27 9.06 -5.79
C ARG A 113 -5.56 9.49 -4.51
N CYS A 114 -4.23 9.52 -4.51
CA CYS A 114 -3.45 10.04 -3.40
C CYS A 114 -2.74 11.33 -3.78
N ASP A 115 -2.58 12.22 -2.81
CA ASP A 115 -1.83 13.46 -2.97
C ASP A 115 -0.33 13.26 -2.67
N HIS A 116 0.02 12.16 -1.99
CA HIS A 116 1.38 11.79 -1.63
C HIS A 116 1.49 10.27 -1.48
N LEU A 117 2.54 9.67 -2.03
CA LEU A 117 2.78 8.22 -1.98
C LEU A 117 3.95 7.90 -1.04
N PHE A 118 3.73 7.01 -0.06
CA PHE A 118 4.79 6.36 0.68
C PHE A 118 5.19 5.05 0.00
N ALA A 119 6.48 4.89 -0.30
CA ALA A 119 7.03 3.70 -0.91
C ALA A 119 7.94 2.97 0.08
N VAL A 120 7.47 1.87 0.68
CA VAL A 120 8.29 1.00 1.56
C VAL A 120 9.06 0.03 0.67
N TRP A 121 10.14 0.54 0.07
CA TRP A 121 10.76 -0.01 -1.13
C TRP A 121 12.26 0.20 -1.18
N ASP A 122 12.99 -0.84 -1.60
CA ASP A 122 14.45 -0.93 -1.66
C ASP A 122 15.12 -0.13 -2.80
N GLY A 123 14.34 0.64 -3.58
CA GLY A 123 14.87 1.41 -4.70
C GLY A 123 15.15 0.58 -5.96
N LEU A 124 14.94 -0.74 -5.94
CA LEU A 124 15.24 -1.63 -7.06
C LEU A 124 14.05 -1.80 -8.02
N PRO A 125 14.29 -2.01 -9.33
CA PRO A 125 13.24 -2.34 -10.27
C PRO A 125 12.33 -3.48 -9.80
N ALA A 126 11.08 -3.46 -10.26
CA ALA A 126 10.14 -4.52 -9.96
C ALA A 126 10.65 -5.86 -10.53
N ARG A 127 10.43 -6.98 -9.80
CA ARG A 127 10.78 -8.32 -10.28
C ARG A 127 9.81 -8.83 -11.37
N GLY A 128 8.66 -8.17 -11.52
CA GLY A 128 7.60 -8.43 -12.50
C GLY A 128 6.70 -7.20 -12.61
N LEU A 129 5.81 -7.18 -13.60
CA LEU A 129 4.94 -6.03 -13.86
C LEU A 129 3.94 -5.82 -12.70
N GLY A 130 3.71 -4.57 -12.33
CA GLY A 130 2.80 -4.20 -11.23
C GLY A 130 3.44 -4.30 -9.84
N GLY A 131 4.76 -4.46 -9.77
CA GLY A 131 5.49 -4.36 -8.51
C GLY A 131 5.66 -2.91 -8.05
N THR A 132 6.15 -2.73 -6.82
CA THR A 132 6.35 -1.42 -6.17
C THR A 132 7.14 -0.43 -7.03
N GLY A 133 8.17 -0.90 -7.74
CA GLY A 133 8.97 -0.06 -8.64
C GLY A 133 8.15 0.56 -9.77
N ASP A 134 7.19 -0.17 -10.34
CA ASP A 134 6.33 0.33 -11.42
C ASP A 134 5.33 1.36 -10.88
N VAL A 135 4.78 1.12 -9.68
CA VAL A 135 3.88 2.08 -9.01
C VAL A 135 4.61 3.38 -8.68
N VAL A 136 5.85 3.30 -8.18
CA VAL A 136 6.70 4.47 -7.93
C VAL A 136 7.04 5.21 -9.22
N ALA A 137 7.36 4.49 -10.30
CA ALA A 137 7.62 5.10 -11.60
C ALA A 137 6.38 5.84 -12.13
N TYR A 138 5.19 5.24 -11.99
CA TYR A 138 3.93 5.88 -12.35
C TYR A 138 3.63 7.11 -11.49
N ALA A 139 3.79 7.03 -10.18
CA ALA A 139 3.59 8.19 -9.28
C ALA A 139 4.47 9.38 -9.68
N ARG A 140 5.74 9.12 -9.97
CA ARG A 140 6.67 10.15 -10.45
C ARG A 140 6.25 10.74 -11.79
N SER A 141 5.79 9.92 -12.74
CA SER A 141 5.33 10.41 -14.05
C SER A 141 4.06 11.27 -13.96
N ARG A 142 3.24 11.07 -12.92
CA ARG A 142 2.05 11.89 -12.61
C ARG A 142 2.35 13.12 -11.77
N GLY A 143 3.60 13.33 -11.35
CA GLY A 143 3.99 14.41 -10.46
C GLY A 143 3.51 14.24 -9.01
N CYS A 144 3.08 13.03 -8.64
CA CYS A 144 2.74 12.69 -7.25
C CYS A 144 4.04 12.62 -6.43
N PRO A 145 4.18 13.39 -5.34
CA PRO A 145 5.32 13.29 -4.45
C PRO A 145 5.47 11.88 -3.86
N VAL A 146 6.69 11.35 -3.88
CA VAL A 146 7.00 10.01 -3.35
C VAL A 146 8.02 10.12 -2.23
N THR A 147 7.70 9.60 -1.04
CA THR A 147 8.66 9.38 0.05
C THR A 147 9.03 7.91 0.13
N VAL A 148 10.30 7.60 -0.12
CA VAL A 148 10.82 6.23 0.03
C VAL A 148 11.19 5.99 1.49
N LEU A 149 10.66 4.91 2.06
CA LEU A 149 10.86 4.47 3.44
C LEU A 149 11.66 3.17 3.44
N TRP A 150 12.97 3.31 3.22
CA TRP A 150 13.91 2.20 3.24
C TRP A 150 15.22 2.63 3.89
N VAL A 151 15.85 1.70 4.61
CA VAL A 151 17.13 1.93 5.30
C VAL A 151 18.25 1.40 4.42
N ASP A 152 19.22 2.26 4.11
CA ASP A 152 20.39 1.90 3.32
C ASP A 152 21.13 0.70 3.93
N GLY A 153 21.53 -0.24 3.08
CA GLY A 153 22.24 -1.46 3.49
C GLY A 153 21.35 -2.64 3.91
N VAL A 154 20.05 -2.43 4.10
CA VAL A 154 19.10 -3.53 4.30
C VAL A 154 18.76 -4.16 2.95
N ARG A 155 19.02 -5.47 2.81
CA ARG A 155 18.64 -6.24 1.62
C ARG A 155 17.21 -6.76 1.78
N ARG A 156 16.45 -6.77 0.67
CA ARG A 156 15.23 -7.58 0.58
C ARG A 156 15.61 -9.06 0.48
N ASP A 157 14.80 -9.93 1.08
CA ASP A 157 14.93 -11.40 0.96
C ASP A 157 14.69 -11.89 -0.49
#